data_AF-A0A9I9E0V1-F1
#
_entry.id   AF-A0A9I9E0V1-F1
#
_cell.length_a   1.000
_cell.length_b   1.000
_cell.length_c   1.000
_cell.angle_alpha   90.00
_cell.angle_beta   90.00
_cell.angle_gamma   90.00
#
_symmetry.space_group_name_H-M   'P 1'
#
loop_
_entity.id
_entity.type
_entity.pdbx_description
1 polymer ?
#
loop_
_entity_poly.entity_id
_entity_poly.type
_entity_poly.pdbx_seq_one_letter_code
_entity_poly.pdbx_strand_id
1 'polypeptide(L)' 'MAHWPARTKWKNMDYMQKVAGGHTISVEVGKNYLRPEWKQELITFFEFLSRIQSNDR' A
#
# COMPACT_ATOMS: atom_id res chain seq x y z
N MET A 1 14.69 15.30 12.66
CA MET A 1 13.56 14.81 11.85
C MET A 1 13.55 15.36 10.42
N ALA A 2 13.97 16.61 10.16
CA ALA A 2 13.87 17.18 8.80
C ALA A 2 14.72 16.47 7.72
N HIS A 3 15.79 15.79 8.11
CA HIS A 3 16.79 15.18 7.22
C HIS A 3 16.46 13.74 6.77
N TRP A 4 15.34 13.14 7.21
CA TRP A 4 15.03 11.76 6.84
C TRP A 4 14.73 11.63 5.34
N PRO A 5 15.46 10.77 4.59
CA PRO A 5 15.24 10.58 3.16
C PRO A 5 13.81 10.14 2.82
N ALA A 6 13.12 9.46 3.74
CA ALA A 6 11.73 9.04 3.58
C ALA A 6 10.79 10.21 3.22
N ARG A 7 11.06 11.42 3.72
CA ARG A 7 10.22 12.61 3.47
C ARG A 7 10.18 13.03 2.00
N THR A 8 11.23 12.73 1.24
CA THR A 8 11.33 13.04 -0.19
C THR A 8 11.14 11.80 -1.05
N LYS A 9 11.74 10.68 -0.66
CA LYS A 9 11.75 9.44 -1.47
C LYS A 9 10.40 8.72 -1.48
N TRP A 10 9.70 8.62 -0.35
CA TRP A 10 8.47 7.80 -0.27
C TRP A 10 7.26 8.46 -0.95
N LYS A 11 7.33 9.76 -1.22
CA LYS A 11 6.32 10.47 -2.03
C LYS A 11 6.35 10.05 -3.50
N ASN A 12 7.49 9.52 -3.96
CA ASN A 12 7.62 9.06 -5.33
C ASN A 12 7.11 7.61 -5.41
N MET A 13 5.99 7.42 -6.12
CA MET A 13 5.38 6.11 -6.29
C MET A 13 6.27 5.13 -7.06
N ASP A 14 7.02 5.60 -8.06
CA ASP A 14 7.98 4.77 -8.80
C ASP A 14 9.11 4.28 -7.88
N TYR A 15 9.55 5.11 -6.94
CA TYR A 15 10.52 4.71 -5.92
C TYR A 15 9.97 3.61 -5.02
N MET A 16 8.73 3.77 -4.54
CA MET A 16 8.07 2.79 -3.67
C MET A 16 7.82 1.46 -4.42
N GLN A 17 7.37 1.53 -5.67
CA GLN A 17 7.19 0.36 -6.52
C GLN A 17 8.52 -0.34 -6.83
N LYS A 18 9.59 0.40 -7.11
CA LYS A 18 10.92 -0.17 -7.35
C LYS A 18 11.48 -0.88 -6.13
N VAL A 19 11.32 -0.31 -4.94
CA VAL A 19 11.89 -0.86 -3.71
C VAL A 19 11.04 -2.00 -3.14
N ALA A 20 9.72 -1.88 -3.20
CA ALA A 20 8.82 -2.78 -2.48
C ALA A 20 7.78 -3.51 -3.34
N GLY A 21 7.64 -3.18 -4.63
CA GLY A 21 6.55 -3.65 -5.49
C GLY A 21 6.38 -5.18 -5.53
N GLY A 22 7.48 -5.93 -5.52
CA GLY A 22 7.47 -7.40 -5.55
C GLY A 22 7.24 -8.06 -4.19
N HIS A 23 7.14 -7.31 -3.09
CA HIS A 23 6.92 -7.89 -1.77
C HIS A 23 5.44 -8.22 -1.55
N THR A 24 5.16 -9.44 -1.10
CA THR A 24 3.85 -9.83 -0.60
C THR A 24 3.60 -9.16 0.74
N ILE A 25 2.48 -8.46 0.85
CA ILE A 25 2.03 -7.75 2.05
C ILE A 25 0.64 -8.22 2.45
N SER A 26 0.32 -8.12 3.74
CA SER A 26 -1.04 -8.31 4.27
C SER A 26 -1.80 -6.99 4.21
N VAL A 27 -2.87 -6.94 3.42
CA VAL A 27 -3.75 -5.77 3.27
C VAL A 27 -5.07 -6.03 3.97
N GLU A 28 -5.53 -5.05 4.73
CA GLU A 28 -6.81 -5.10 5.43
C GLU A 28 -7.90 -4.51 4.54
N VAL A 29 -9.01 -5.22 4.41
CA VAL A 29 -10.14 -4.84 3.57
C VAL A 29 -11.41 -4.86 4.42
N GLY A 30 -12.08 -3.71 4.53
CA GLY A 30 -13.32 -3.56 5.28
C GLY A 30 -13.39 -2.22 6.01
N LYS A 31 -14.55 -1.86 6.54
CA LYS A 31 -14.77 -0.57 7.22
C LYS A 31 -13.99 -0.46 8.54
N ASN A 32 -13.94 -1.55 9.31
CA ASN A 32 -13.12 -1.69 10.51
C ASN A 32 -13.09 -3.17 10.95
N TYR A 33 -12.16 -3.51 11.84
CA TYR A 33 -11.91 -4.87 12.34
C TYR A 33 -13.07 -5.55 13.08
N LEU A 34 -14.10 -4.82 13.49
CA LEU A 34 -15.25 -5.37 14.22
C LEU A 34 -16.36 -5.88 13.29
N ARG A 35 -16.26 -5.59 11.99
CA ARG A 35 -17.29 -5.90 11.00
C ARG A 35 -17.08 -7.33 10.47
N PRO A 36 -18.14 -8.14 10.30
CA PRO A 36 -18.03 -9.47 9.68
C PRO A 36 -17.44 -9.44 8.26
N GLU A 37 -17.60 -8.32 7.56
CA GLU A 37 -17.07 -8.12 6.21
C GLU A 37 -15.57 -7.78 6.19
N TRP A 38 -14.95 -7.57 7.37
CA TRP A 38 -13.52 -7.33 7.47
C TRP A 38 -12.74 -8.62 7.16
N LYS A 39 -11.69 -8.49 6.37
CA LYS A 39 -10.77 -9.57 6.02
C LYS A 39 -9.35 -9.06 5.80
N GLN A 40 -8.41 -9.98 5.81
CA GLN A 40 -7.05 -9.75 5.35
C GLN A 40 -6.82 -10.48 4.03
N GLU A 41 -6.10 -9.82 3.13
CA GLU A 41 -5.68 -10.39 1.84
C GLU A 41 -4.15 -10.32 1.74
N LEU A 42 -3.55 -11.36 1.18
CA LEU A 42 -2.13 -11.36 0.82
C LEU A 42 -2.00 -11.04 -0.66
N ILE A 43 -1.44 -9.87 -0.95
CA ILE A 43 -1.19 -9.39 -2.32
C ILE A 43 0.19 -8.76 -2.39
N THR A 44 0.72 -8.59 -3.59
CA THR A 44 1.95 -7.82 -3.77
C THR A 44 1.70 -6.33 -3.50
N PHE A 45 2.73 -5.63 -3.04
CA PHE A 45 2.66 -4.17 -2.87
C PHE A 45 2.31 -3.47 -4.19
N PHE A 46 2.78 -4.00 -5.33
CA PHE A 46 2.39 -3.52 -6.65
C PHE A 46 0.87 -3.61 -6.88
N GLU A 47 0.26 -4.78 -6.64
CA GLU A 47 -1.19 -4.96 -6.78
C GLU A 47 -1.98 -4.05 -5.84
N PHE A 48 -1.49 -3.84 -4.61
CA PHE A 48 -2.09 -2.88 -3.67
C PHE A 48 -2.10 -1.46 -4.26
N LEU A 49 -0.96 -1.00 -4.80
CA LEU A 49 -0.87 0.33 -5.41
C LEU A 49 -1.78 0.49 -6.63
N SER A 50 -1.91 -0.55 -7.47
CA SER A 50 -2.83 -0.51 -8.61
C SER A 50 -4.29 -0.41 -8.17
N ARG A 51 -4.69 -1.10 -7.10
CA ARG A 51 -6.06 -1.04 -6.55
C ARG A 51 -6.41 0.35 -6.05
N ILE A 52 -5.54 0.98 -5.26
CA ILE A 52 -5.82 2.32 -4.71
C ILE A 52 -5.92 3.40 -5.80
N GLN A 53 -5.12 3.30 -6.86
CA GLN A 53 -5.16 4.25 -7.98
C GLN A 53 -6.39 4.05 -8.87
N SER A 54 -6.86 2.80 -9.01
CA SER A 54 -8.04 2.49 -9.82
C SER A 54 -9.34 2.92 -9.13
N ASN A 55 -9.36 2.91 -7.79
CA ASN A 55 -10.52 3.29 -6.99
C ASN A 55 -10.64 4.82 -6.79
N ASP A 56 -9.66 5.59 -7.25
CA ASP A 56 -9.63 7.06 -7.25
C ASP A 56 -10.22 7.67 -8.55
N ARG A 57 -10.71 6.80 -9.47
CA ARG A 57 -11.47 7.15 -10.68
C ARG A 57 -12.91 6.71 -10.55
#